data_AF-A0A9W6FVU8-F1
#
_entry.id   AF-A0A9W6FVU8-F1
#
_cell.length_a   1.000
_cell.length_b   1.000
_cell.length_c   1.000
_cell.angle_alpha   90.00
_cell.angle_beta   90.00
_cell.angle_gamma   90.00
#
_symmetry.space_group_name_H-M   'P 1'
#
loop_
_entity.id
_entity.type
_entity.pdbx_description
1 polymer ?
#
loop_
_entity_poly.entity_id
_entity_poly.type
_entity_poly.pdbx_seq_one_letter_code
_entity_poly.pdbx_strand_id
1 'polypeptide(L)'
;MDSDRSATPIPSELNELVGQVIGAAIEVHKALGPGLLESAYATRLCRELDLRSIPYEKEKPLPIDYKRTKLDCGYRMDLRPFDLRP
;
A
#
# COMPACT_ATOMS: atom_id res chain seq x y z
N MET A 1 -33.26 18.99 9.61
CA MET A 1 -31.89 19.35 9.17
C MET A 1 -30.96 18.30 9.75
N ASP A 2 -30.96 17.11 9.16
CA ASP A 2 -29.95 16.09 9.41
C ASP A 2 -29.35 15.81 8.03
N SER A 3 -28.37 16.66 7.70
CA SER A 3 -27.60 16.57 6.47
C SER A 3 -26.90 15.22 6.41
N ASP A 4 -27.33 14.42 5.44
CA ASP A 4 -26.46 13.79 4.46
C ASP A 4 -25.22 13.06 5.01
N ARG A 5 -25.45 11.87 5.56
CA ARG A 5 -24.45 10.79 5.53
C ARG A 5 -24.68 9.95 4.27
N SER A 6 -24.45 10.52 3.08
CA SER A 6 -24.30 9.72 1.86
C SER A 6 -22.97 8.97 1.93
N ALA A 7 -22.93 7.88 2.70
CA ALA A 7 -21.87 6.89 2.58
C ALA A 7 -21.97 6.31 1.17
N THR A 8 -21.15 6.84 0.25
CA THR A 8 -21.02 6.27 -1.08
C THR A 8 -20.59 4.81 -0.88
N PRO A 9 -21.32 3.82 -1.42
CA PRO A 9 -20.93 2.43 -1.26
C PRO A 9 -19.54 2.25 -1.85
N ILE A 10 -18.62 1.71 -1.04
CA ILE A 10 -17.29 1.34 -1.51
C ILE A 10 -17.49 0.34 -2.66
N PRO A 11 -16.91 0.57 -3.85
CA PRO A 11 -17.03 -0.35 -4.97
C PRO A 11 -16.62 -1.77 -4.55
N SER A 12 -17.38 -2.77 -4.99
CA SER A 12 -17.13 -4.18 -4.67
C SER A 12 -15.71 -4.60 -5.04
N GLU A 13 -15.22 -4.12 -6.18
CA GLU A 13 -13.89 -4.39 -6.70
C GLU A 13 -12.79 -3.86 -5.76
N LEU A 14 -13.01 -2.68 -5.15
CA LEU A 14 -12.08 -2.12 -4.18
C LEU A 14 -12.05 -2.95 -2.89
N ASN A 15 -13.20 -3.42 -2.43
CA ASN A 15 -13.28 -4.28 -1.26
C ASN A 15 -12.59 -5.63 -1.48
N GLU A 16 -12.72 -6.20 -2.68
CA GLU A 16 -12.00 -7.41 -3.08
C GLU A 16 -10.48 -7.20 -3.11
N LEU A 17 -10.02 -6.12 -3.75
CA LEU A 17 -8.59 -5.77 -3.78
C LEU A 17 -8.02 -5.56 -2.38
N VAL A 18 -8.72 -4.81 -1.53
CA VAL A 18 -8.33 -4.60 -0.13
C VAL A 18 -8.26 -5.94 0.61
N GLY A 19 -9.24 -6.82 0.42
CA GLY A 19 -9.23 -8.17 1.00
C GLY A 19 -8.02 -8.99 0.57
N GLN A 20 -7.64 -8.93 -0.70
CA GLN A 20 -6.46 -9.63 -1.23
C GLN A 20 -5.15 -9.11 -0.65
N VAL A 21 -5.01 -7.78 -0.52
CA VAL A 21 -3.82 -7.14 0.06
C VAL A 21 -3.71 -7.45 1.55
N ILE A 22 -4.82 -7.40 2.30
CA ILE A 22 -4.85 -7.80 3.73
C ILE A 22 -4.45 -9.27 3.86
N GLY A 23 -5.01 -10.15 3.03
CA GLY A 23 -4.65 -11.57 3.01
C GLY A 23 -3.16 -11.79 2.73
N ALA A 24 -2.57 -11.02 1.82
CA ALA A 24 -1.14 -11.07 1.53
C ALA A 24 -0.30 -10.66 2.76
N ALA A 25 -0.66 -9.55 3.43
CA ALA A 25 0.03 -9.09 4.62
C ALA A 25 -0.05 -10.10 5.79
N ILE A 26 -1.20 -10.76 5.95
CA ILE A 26 -1.39 -11.80 6.97
C ILE A 26 -0.48 -13.00 6.70
N GLU A 27 -0.41 -13.49 5.45
CA GLU A 27 0.46 -14.62 5.10
C GLU A 27 1.93 -14.28 5.29
N VAL A 28 2.34 -13.07 4.92
CA VAL A 28 3.70 -12.57 5.19
C VAL A 28 4.00 -12.56 6.69
N HIS A 29 3.09 -12.06 7.52
CA HIS A 29 3.26 -12.03 8.97
C HIS A 29 3.31 -13.43 9.59
N LYS A 30 2.46 -14.36 9.13
CA LYS A 30 2.48 -15.77 9.57
C LYS A 30 3.79 -16.47 9.17
N ALA A 31 4.29 -16.22 7.97
CA ALA A 31 5.49 -16.87 7.45
C ALA A 31 6.79 -16.35 8.10
N LEU A 32 6.85 -15.05 8.37
CA LEU A 32 8.05 -14.39 8.94
C LEU A 32 8.10 -14.44 10.47
N GLY A 33 6.94 -14.39 11.13
CA GLY A 33 6.85 -14.19 12.57
C GLY A 33 7.21 -12.75 13.00
N PRO A 34 6.92 -12.40 14.26
CA PRO A 34 7.21 -11.07 14.80
C PRO A 34 8.72 -10.85 15.00
N GLY A 35 9.18 -9.59 14.91
CA GLY A 35 10.54 -9.19 15.30
C GLY A 35 11.56 -8.99 14.18
N LEU A 36 11.12 -8.99 12.92
CA LEU A 36 11.99 -8.71 11.77
C LEU A 36 11.89 -7.24 11.31
N LEU A 37 12.92 -6.80 10.57
CA LEU A 37 12.99 -5.45 10.00
C LEU A 37 11.87 -5.22 8.98
N GLU A 38 11.39 -3.98 8.92
CA GLU A 38 10.37 -3.52 7.96
C GLU A 38 10.75 -3.85 6.51
N SER A 39 12.03 -3.75 6.15
CA SER A 39 12.54 -4.10 4.82
C SER A 39 12.32 -5.57 4.44
N ALA A 40 12.34 -6.48 5.42
CA ALA A 40 12.05 -7.89 5.21
C ALA A 40 10.55 -8.13 4.96
N TYR A 41 9.69 -7.42 5.71
CA TYR A 41 8.24 -7.42 5.51
C TYR A 41 7.86 -6.87 4.13
N ALA A 42 8.39 -5.71 3.75
CA ALA A 42 8.13 -5.08 2.45
C ALA A 42 8.54 -6.00 1.29
N THR A 43 9.73 -6.60 1.35
CA THR A 43 10.23 -7.52 0.32
C THR A 43 9.33 -8.75 0.17
N ARG A 44 8.84 -9.30 1.29
CA ARG A 44 7.96 -10.47 1.28
C ARG A 44 6.54 -10.12 0.82
N LEU A 45 6.05 -8.93 1.16
CA LEU A 45 4.77 -8.43 0.68
C LEU A 45 4.79 -8.22 -0.83
N CYS A 46 5.85 -7.61 -1.39
CA CYS A 46 6.03 -7.52 -2.85
C CYS A 46 5.93 -8.90 -3.51
N ARG A 47 6.63 -9.89 -2.95
CA ARG A 47 6.63 -11.26 -3.47
C ARG A 47 5.23 -11.91 -3.41
N GLU A 48 4.49 -11.67 -2.35
CA GLU A 48 3.13 -12.20 -2.19
C GLU A 48 2.13 -11.53 -3.15
N LEU A 49 2.30 -10.23 -3.41
CA LEU A 49 1.53 -9.49 -4.42
C LEU A 49 1.87 -9.98 -5.84
N ASP A 50 3.15 -10.26 -6.15
CA ASP A 50 3.56 -10.89 -7.41
C ASP A 50 2.86 -12.24 -7.61
N LEU A 51 2.83 -13.09 -6.58
CA LEU A 51 2.19 -14.40 -6.62
C LEU A 51 0.68 -14.31 -6.86
N ARG A 52 0.05 -13.23 -6.39
CA ARG A 52 -1.38 -12.95 -6.56
C ARG A 52 -1.69 -12.16 -7.82
N SER A 53 -0.68 -11.87 -8.65
CA SER A 53 -0.79 -11.03 -9.85
C SER A 53 -1.38 -9.64 -9.58
N ILE A 54 -1.14 -9.09 -8.38
CA ILE A 54 -1.62 -7.77 -7.98
C ILE A 54 -0.57 -6.72 -8.38
N PRO A 55 -0.89 -5.77 -9.26
CA PRO A 55 0.04 -4.72 -9.65
C PRO A 55 0.30 -3.74 -8.49
N TYR A 56 1.57 -3.46 -8.22
CA TYR A 56 2.01 -2.47 -7.25
C TYR A 56 3.16 -1.61 -7.79
N GLU A 57 3.27 -0.39 -7.27
CA GLU A 57 4.43 0.48 -7.44
C GLU A 57 5.33 0.33 -6.21
N LYS A 58 6.61 0.02 -6.42
CA LYS A 58 7.64 -0.02 -5.37
C LYS A 58 8.53 1.21 -5.49
N GLU A 59 8.96 1.77 -4.35
CA GLU A 59 10.02 2.78 -4.28
C GLU A 59 9.71 4.09 -5.04
N LYS A 60 8.43 4.49 -5.09
CA LYS A 60 8.05 5.73 -5.77
C LYS A 60 8.72 6.92 -5.06
N PRO A 61 9.54 7.71 -5.76
CA PRO A 61 10.12 8.91 -5.18
C PRO A 61 9.00 9.90 -4.95
N LEU A 62 8.74 10.24 -3.68
CA LEU A 62 7.89 11.36 -3.33
C LEU A 62 8.79 12.58 -3.12
N PRO A 63 8.73 13.59 -4.00
CA PRO A 63 9.52 14.81 -3.83
C PRO A 63 9.03 15.53 -2.57
N ILE A 64 9.95 15.87 -1.68
CA ILE A 64 9.66 16.77 -0.55
C ILE A 64 10.09 18.17 -0.95
N ASP A 65 9.18 19.12 -0.79
CA ASP A 65 9.53 20.53 -0.75
C ASP A 65 10.04 20.88 0.66
N TYR A 66 11.36 21.01 0.80
CA TYR A 66 11.97 21.52 2.02
C TYR A 66 12.61 22.88 1.73
N LYS A 67 12.13 23.93 2.41
CA LYS A 67 12.63 25.31 2.25
C LYS A 67 12.76 25.78 0.80
N ARG A 68 11.72 25.55 -0.03
CA ARG A 68 11.67 25.92 -1.47
C ARG A 68 12.71 25.23 -2.36
N THR A 69 13.39 24.20 -1.85
CA THR A 69 14.24 23.31 -2.65
C THR A 69 13.51 22.00 -2.82
N LYS A 70 13.27 21.59 -4.07
CA LYS A 70 12.77 20.26 -4.39
C LYS A 70 13.87 19.25 -4.10
N LEU A 71 13.73 18.52 -3.01
CA LEU A 71 14.58 17.37 -2.73
C LEU A 71 14.04 16.19 -3.52
N ASP A 72 14.80 15.76 -4.52
CA ASP A 72 14.46 14.66 -5.45
C ASP A 72 14.27 13.30 -4.71
N CYS A 73 14.72 13.22 -3.45
CA CYS A 73 14.85 11.97 -2.70
C CYS A 73 14.43 12.11 -1.22
N GLY A 74 13.28 12.72 -0.94
CA GLY A 74 12.85 12.95 0.44
C GLY A 74 12.26 11.70 1.12
N TYR A 75 11.42 10.95 0.41
CA TYR A 75 10.83 9.69 0.88
C TYR A 75 10.70 8.71 -0.28
N ARG A 76 11.00 7.43 -0.03
CA ARG A 76 10.63 6.32 -0.91
C ARG A 76 9.36 5.72 -0.34
N MET A 77 8.27 5.75 -1.12
CA MET A 77 7.04 5.06 -0.73
C MET A 77 7.31 3.55 -0.85
N ASP A 78 7.20 2.81 0.25
CA ASP A 78 7.58 1.39 0.28
C ASP A 78 6.73 0.55 -0.68
N LEU A 79 5.42 0.77 -0.71
CA LEU A 79 4.51 0.01 -1.57
C LEU A 79 3.20 0.77 -1.83
N ARG A 80 2.76 0.86 -3.09
CA ARG A 80 1.45 1.44 -3.46
C ARG A 80 0.70 0.51 -4.43
N PRO A 81 -0.50 0.01 -4.07
CA PRO A 81 -1.38 -0.67 -5.01
C PRO A 81 -1.84 0.27 -6.13
N PHE A 82 -1.85 -0.20 -7.39
CA PHE A 82 -2.08 0.65 -8.57
C PHE A 82 -3.49 1.29 -8.61
N ASP A 83 -4.51 0.67 -8.03
CA ASP A 83 -5.93 1.07 -8.19
C ASP A 83 -6.45 2.08 -7.14
N LEU A 84 -5.59 2.53 -6.21
CA LEU A 84 -5.96 3.61 -5.30
C LEU A 84 -5.75 4.97 -6.00
N ARG A 85 -6.84 5.48 -6.59
CA ARG A 85 -6.90 6.86 -7.11
C ARG A 85 -6.63 7.88 -5.98
N PRO A 86 -5.99 9.03 -6.29
CA PRO A 86 -5.72 10.09 -5.32
C PRO A 86 -7.00 10.72 -4.75
#